data_AF-A0A603DYP2-F1
#
_entry.id   AF-A0A603DYP2-F1
#
_cell.length_a   1.000
_cell.length_b   1.000
_cell.length_c   1.000
_cell.angle_alpha   90.00
_cell.angle_beta   90.00
_cell.angle_gamma   90.00
#
_symmetry.space_group_name_H-M   'P 1'
#
loop_
_entity.id
_entity.type
_entity.pdbx_description
1 polymer ?
#
loop_
_entity_poly.entity_id
_entity_poly.type
_entity_poly.pdbx_seq_one_letter_code
_entity_poly.pdbx_strand_id
1 'polypeptide(L)'
;MSFIKRSMDEQENKRQVAIQICLEADVLDSCDDHGVIFQGEEDVEEAYKLGNRKFTAGELGRAYSSRREMTDFIQEVASSGDHAGECCFECEERFRD
;
A
#
# COMPACT_ATOMS: atom_id res chain seq x y z
N MET A 1 -27.46 -8.87 12.80
CA MET A 1 -26.98 -10.04 12.02
C MET A 1 -26.56 -9.54 10.64
N SER A 2 -25.44 -8.83 10.52
CA SER A 2 -24.05 -9.33 10.43
C SER A 2 -23.60 -9.81 9.03
N PHE A 3 -24.47 -9.77 8.01
CA PHE A 3 -24.06 -10.10 6.64
C PHE A 3 -23.33 -8.96 5.91
N ILE A 4 -23.50 -7.72 6.36
CA ILE A 4 -22.87 -6.53 5.76
C ILE A 4 -21.42 -6.33 6.25
N LYS A 5 -21.02 -6.99 7.35
CA LYS A 5 -19.70 -6.80 7.98
C LYS A 5 -18.58 -7.62 7.30
N ARG A 6 -18.93 -8.62 6.47
CA ARG A 6 -17.94 -9.49 5.81
C ARG A 6 -17.29 -8.85 4.57
N SER A 7 -18.05 -8.13 3.74
CA SER A 7 -17.49 -7.54 2.51
C SER A 7 -16.64 -6.29 2.73
N MET A 8 -16.79 -5.59 3.85
CA MET A 8 -15.87 -4.49 4.19
C MET A 8 -14.49 -5.02 4.56
N ASP A 9 -14.43 -6.11 5.32
CA ASP A 9 -13.19 -6.76 5.77
C ASP A 9 -12.34 -7.25 4.58
N GLU A 10 -12.98 -7.80 3.55
CA GLU A 10 -12.28 -8.28 2.35
C GLU A 10 -11.61 -7.15 1.56
N GLN A 11 -12.26 -5.99 1.42
CA GLN A 11 -11.66 -4.85 0.72
C GLN A 11 -10.55 -4.19 1.54
N GLU A 12 -10.75 -4.10 2.86
CA GLU A 12 -9.74 -3.54 3.76
C GLU A 12 -8.49 -4.43 3.82
N ASN A 13 -8.66 -5.75 3.81
CA ASN A 13 -7.57 -6.71 3.73
C ASN A 13 -6.81 -6.59 2.40
N LYS A 14 -7.52 -6.46 1.27
CA LYS A 14 -6.89 -6.20 -0.04
C LYS A 14 -6.12 -4.88 -0.07
N ARG A 15 -6.62 -3.83 0.59
CA ARG A 15 -5.91 -2.56 0.71
C ARG A 15 -4.66 -2.68 1.58
N GLN A 16 -4.76 -3.33 2.73
CA GLN A 16 -3.62 -3.59 3.63
C GLN A 16 -2.50 -4.35 2.92
N VAL A 17 -2.84 -5.39 2.16
CA VAL A 17 -1.85 -6.14 1.37
C VAL A 17 -1.23 -5.28 0.27
N ALA A 18 -2.02 -4.43 -0.40
CA ALA A 18 -1.48 -3.51 -1.40
C ALA A 18 -0.53 -2.48 -0.78
N ILE A 19 -0.88 -1.91 0.38
CA ILE A 19 0.00 -1.02 1.16
C ILE A 19 1.32 -1.73 1.49
N GLN A 20 1.27 -2.96 1.99
CA GLN A 20 2.49 -3.73 2.28
C GLN A 20 3.35 -3.95 1.05
N ILE A 21 2.76 -4.27 -0.11
CA ILE A 21 3.51 -4.43 -1.36
C ILE A 21 4.19 -3.11 -1.75
N CYS A 22 3.50 -1.98 -1.60
CA CYS A 22 4.08 -0.68 -1.90
C CYS A 22 5.22 -0.32 -0.94
N LEU A 23 5.08 -0.62 0.36
CA LEU A 23 6.13 -0.44 1.36
C LEU A 23 7.35 -1.34 1.09
N GLU A 24 7.12 -2.61 0.74
CA GLU A 24 8.21 -3.55 0.41
C GLU A 24 8.90 -3.24 -0.92
N ALA A 25 8.21 -2.53 -1.81
CA ALA A 25 8.75 -2.09 -3.08
C ALA A 25 9.31 -0.66 -3.04
N ASP A 26 9.42 -0.05 -1.85
CA ASP A 26 9.95 1.31 -1.63
C ASP A 26 9.16 2.40 -2.40
N VAL A 27 7.96 2.07 -2.88
CA VAL A 27 7.05 2.99 -3.59
C VAL A 27 6.32 3.88 -2.60
N LEU A 28 6.05 3.33 -1.43
CA LEU A 28 5.58 4.07 -0.27
C LEU A 28 6.59 3.84 0.84
N ASP A 29 6.75 4.84 1.69
CA ASP A 29 7.48 4.69 2.93
C ASP A 29 6.57 5.02 4.10
N SER A 30 6.82 4.39 5.24
CA SER A 30 6.06 4.61 6.46
C SER A 30 6.97 5.11 7.56
N CYS A 31 6.61 6.23 8.17
CA CYS A 31 7.32 6.72 9.33
C CYS A 31 6.92 5.91 10.56
N ASP A 32 7.85 5.12 11.12
CA ASP A 32 7.61 4.30 12.31
C ASP A 32 7.24 5.16 13.55
N ASP A 33 7.76 6.39 13.63
CA ASP A 33 7.52 7.33 14.73
C ASP A 33 6.09 7.91 14.73
N HIS A 34 5.54 8.24 13.56
CA HIS A 34 4.26 8.94 13.44
C HIS A 34 3.14 8.08 12.85
N GLY A 35 3.47 6.88 12.35
CA GLY A 35 2.52 5.98 11.71
C GLY A 35 1.91 6.54 10.42
N VAL A 36 2.54 7.55 9.82
CA VAL A 36 2.11 8.13 8.54
C VAL A 36 2.80 7.44 7.38
N ILE A 37 2.09 7.30 6.27
CA ILE A 37 2.61 6.72 5.03
C ILE A 37 2.74 7.85 4.01
N PHE A 38 3.85 7.89 3.29
CA PHE A 38 4.20 8.92 2.32
C PHE A 38 4.75 8.29 1.04
N GLN A 39 4.86 9.08 -0.02
CA GLN A 39 5.37 8.61 -1.31
C GLN A 39 6.87 8.37 -1.20
N GLY A 40 7.30 7.15 -1.55
CA GLY A 40 8.70 6.74 -1.53
C GLY A 40 9.47 7.25 -2.75
N GLU A 41 10.72 6.82 -2.88
CA GLU A 41 11.57 7.18 -4.03
C GLU A 41 11.29 6.32 -5.27
N GLU A 42 10.74 5.10 -5.12
CA GLU A 42 10.44 4.23 -6.25
C GLU A 42 9.07 4.52 -6.89
N ASP A 43 9.01 4.34 -8.20
CA ASP A 43 7.77 4.46 -8.97
C ASP A 43 6.82 3.28 -8.71
N VAL A 44 5.52 3.53 -8.87
CA VAL A 44 4.45 2.51 -8.78
C VAL A 44 4.69 1.27 -9.68
N GLU A 45 5.53 1.40 -10.72
CA GLU A 45 5.97 0.29 -11.56
C GLU A 45 6.72 -0.81 -10.77
N GLU A 46 7.53 -0.45 -9.79
CA GLU A 46 8.28 -1.40 -8.97
C GLU A 46 7.34 -2.16 -8.03
N ALA A 47 6.34 -1.47 -7.44
CA ALA A 47 5.25 -2.13 -6.72
C ALA A 47 4.46 -3.11 -7.60
N TYR A 48 4.23 -2.78 -8.88
CA TYR A 48 3.60 -3.74 -9.80
C TYR A 48 4.47 -4.96 -10.08
N LYS A 49 5.79 -4.80 -10.23
CA LYS A 49 6.71 -5.93 -10.42
C LYS A 49 6.75 -6.82 -9.18
N LEU A 50 6.88 -6.21 -8.00
CA LEU A 50 6.93 -6.91 -6.72
C LEU A 50 5.60 -7.63 -6.44
N GLY A 51 4.47 -6.95 -6.63
CA GLY A 51 3.14 -7.53 -6.53
C GLY A 51 2.95 -8.70 -7.50
N ASN A 52 3.34 -8.57 -8.76
CA ASN A 52 3.26 -9.68 -9.73
C ASN A 52 4.13 -10.88 -9.32
N ARG A 53 5.32 -10.62 -8.77
CA ARG A 53 6.21 -11.67 -8.25
C ARG A 53 5.56 -12.41 -7.08
N LYS A 54 5.03 -11.68 -6.09
CA LYS A 54 4.32 -12.25 -4.94
C LYS A 54 3.04 -12.99 -5.33
N PHE A 55 2.29 -12.47 -6.30
CA PHE A 55 1.13 -13.13 -6.87
C PHE A 55 1.52 -14.48 -7.50
N THR A 56 2.59 -14.48 -8.31
CA THR A 56 3.08 -15.68 -8.98
C THR A 56 3.69 -16.69 -7.99
N ALA A 57 4.30 -16.21 -6.92
CA ALA A 57 4.81 -17.02 -5.82
C ALA A 57 3.69 -17.63 -4.95
N GLY A 58 2.45 -17.12 -5.06
CA GLY A 58 1.33 -17.54 -4.23
C GLY A 58 1.32 -16.94 -2.82
N GLU A 59 2.18 -15.96 -2.54
CA GLU A 59 2.22 -15.25 -1.24
C GLU A 59 0.94 -14.43 -1.01
N LEU A 60 0.35 -13.89 -2.08
CA LEU A 60 -0.92 -13.17 -2.02
C LEU A 60 -2.14 -14.10 -1.94
N GLY A 61 -1.92 -15.41 -1.92
CA GLY A 61 -2.94 -16.43 -1.75
C GLY A 61 -4.12 -16.27 -2.73
N ARG A 62 -5.35 -16.31 -2.19
CA ARG A 62 -6.60 -15.99 -2.90
C ARG A 62 -7.10 -14.58 -2.58
N ALA A 63 -6.25 -13.70 -2.04
CA ALA A 63 -6.65 -12.33 -1.69
C ALA A 63 -7.09 -11.55 -2.93
N TYR A 64 -6.45 -11.80 -4.07
CA TYR A 64 -6.83 -11.22 -5.36
C TYR A 64 -7.28 -12.29 -6.35
N SER A 65 -8.37 -12.01 -7.05
CA SER A 65 -8.89 -12.92 -8.09
C SER A 65 -8.09 -12.82 -9.39
N SER A 66 -7.34 -11.73 -9.58
CA SER A 66 -6.58 -11.47 -10.79
C SER A 66 -5.46 -10.47 -10.54
N ARG A 67 -4.39 -10.57 -11.32
CA ARG A 67 -3.29 -9.58 -11.31
C ARG A 67 -3.78 -8.15 -11.51
N ARG A 68 -4.79 -7.96 -12.37
CA ARG A 68 -5.43 -6.65 -12.58
C ARG A 68 -6.06 -6.09 -11.31
N GLU A 69 -6.73 -6.92 -10.53
CA GLU A 69 -7.37 -6.50 -9.27
C GLU A 69 -6.31 -6.01 -8.28
N MET A 70 -5.20 -6.75 -8.16
CA MET A 70 -4.06 -6.35 -7.33
C MET A 70 -3.43 -5.03 -7.78
N THR A 71 -3.16 -4.86 -9.09
CA THR A 71 -2.58 -3.62 -9.61
C THR A 71 -3.50 -2.42 -9.45
N ASP A 72 -4.82 -2.64 -9.54
CA ASP A 72 -5.82 -1.58 -9.31
C ASP A 72 -5.77 -1.09 -7.87
N PHE A 73 -5.70 -2.00 -6.88
CA PHE A 73 -5.51 -1.62 -5.47
C PHE A 73 -4.17 -0.94 -5.21
N ILE A 74 -3.07 -1.43 -5.80
CA ILE A 74 -1.75 -0.78 -5.68
C ILE A 74 -1.82 0.65 -6.22
N GLN A 75 -2.45 0.85 -7.39
CA GLN A 75 -2.62 2.17 -7.98
C GLN A 75 -3.51 3.06 -7.12
N GLU A 76 -4.60 2.52 -6.59
CA GLU A 76 -5.51 3.24 -5.71
C GLU A 76 -4.79 3.73 -4.46
N VAL A 77 -3.98 2.87 -3.83
CA VAL A 77 -3.20 3.23 -2.63
C VAL A 77 -2.10 4.23 -2.99
N ALA A 78 -1.29 3.96 -4.01
CA ALA A 78 -0.20 4.85 -4.42
C ALA A 78 -0.70 6.23 -4.90
N SER A 79 -1.88 6.27 -5.51
CA SER A 79 -2.53 7.52 -5.97
C SER A 79 -3.51 8.09 -4.94
N SER A 80 -3.71 7.44 -3.79
CA SER A 80 -4.57 7.97 -2.74
C SER A 80 -3.87 9.19 -2.14
N GLY A 81 -4.55 10.34 -2.19
CA GLY A 81 -4.00 11.63 -1.76
C GLY A 81 -3.55 11.66 -0.29
N ASP A 82 -3.93 10.66 0.52
CA ASP A 82 -3.40 10.41 1.86
C ASP A 82 -1.87 10.22 1.89
N HIS A 83 -1.27 9.75 0.78
CA HIS A 83 0.14 9.42 0.67
C HIS A 83 0.89 10.42 -0.23
N ALA A 84 0.25 11.51 -0.65
CA ALA A 84 0.82 12.50 -1.57
C ALA A 84 1.87 13.41 -0.90
N GLY A 85 2.14 13.23 0.39
CA GLY A 85 3.29 13.86 1.03
C GLY A 85 4.59 13.20 0.55
N GLU A 86 5.60 14.02 0.25
CA GLU A 86 6.96 13.57 -0.07
C GLU A 86 7.73 13.18 1.20
N CYS A 87 7.26 13.62 2.37
CA CYS A 87 7.84 13.38 3.68
C CYS A 87 6.79 13.46 4.79
N CYS A 88 7.08 12.86 5.94
CA CYS A 88 6.30 13.05 7.16
C CYS A 88 6.48 14.49 7.68
N PHE A 89 5.40 15.28 7.64
CA PHE A 89 5.39 16.68 8.09
C PHE A 89 5.78 16.82 9.57
N GLU A 90 5.40 15.85 10.42
CA GLU A 90 5.78 15.81 11.84
C GLU A 90 7.27 15.48 12.08
N CYS A 91 7.90 14.72 11.18
CA CYS A 91 9.36 14.54 11.20
C CYS A 91 10.09 15.81 10.74
N GLU A 92 9.61 16.47 9.68
CA GLU A 92 10.24 17.69 9.15
C GLU A 92 10.27 18.82 10.18
N GLU A 93 9.22 18.99 10.98
CA GLU A 93 9.20 19.97 12.06
C GLU A 93 10.18 19.66 13.21
N ARG A 94 10.52 18.38 13.44
CA ARG A 94 11.45 17.98 14.53
C ARG A 94 12.93 18.21 14.23
N PHE A 95 13.33 18.35 12.96
CA PHE A 95 14.73 18.57 12.57
C PHE A 95 15.06 20.04 12.24
N ARG A 96 14.13 20.96 12.52
CA ARG A 96 14.33 22.40 12.37
C ARG A 96 14.74 23.04 13.71
N ASP A 97 15.90 22.64 14.24
CA ASP A 97 16.60 23.33 15.34
C ASP A 97 18.01 23.75 14.92
#